data_AF-A0A378WSB6-F1
#
_entry.id   AF-A0A378WSB6-F1
#
_cell.length_a   1.000
_cell.length_b   1.000
_cell.length_c   1.000
_cell.angle_alpha   90.00
_cell.angle_beta   90.00
_cell.angle_gamma   90.00
#
_symmetry.space_group_name_H-M   'P 1'
#
loop_
_entity.id
_entity.type
_entity.pdbx_description
1 polymer ?
#
loop_
_entity_poly.entity_id
_entity_poly.type
_entity_poly.pdbx_seq_one_letter_code
_entity_poly.pdbx_strand_id
1 'polypeptide(L)'
;MARSNCPAHDDFVTNLLSFEEAYQMLSMNPSTVFKTSAGNEFTALATLTISGPHKGEKVIRFMRAKDGKEHARVYECCWGHKTNCNRTFINSYTKVLK
;
A
#
# COMPACT_ATOMS: atom_id res chain seq x y z
N MET A 1 4.89 23.36 5.64
CA MET A 1 4.50 22.19 6.46
C MET A 1 5.73 21.31 6.61
N ALA A 2 6.22 21.13 7.83
CA ALA A 2 7.37 20.27 8.09
C ALA A 2 7.07 18.86 7.58
N ARG A 3 7.93 18.30 6.74
CA ARG A 3 7.87 16.87 6.39
C ARG A 3 8.14 16.11 7.68
N SER A 4 7.11 15.54 8.30
CA SER A 4 7.25 14.65 9.44
C SER A 4 8.27 13.58 9.07
N ASN A 5 9.40 13.54 9.79
CA ASN A 5 10.55 12.72 9.46
C ASN A 5 10.34 11.27 9.95
N CYS A 6 9.18 10.70 9.62
CA CYS A 6 8.83 9.34 10.05
C CYS A 6 9.84 8.34 9.48
N PRO A 7 10.38 7.43 10.32
CA PRO A 7 11.28 6.37 9.85
C PRO A 7 10.57 5.41 8.89
N ALA A 8 11.35 4.48 8.31
CA ALA A 8 10.76 3.34 7.61
C ALA A 8 10.14 2.40 8.63
N HIS A 9 8.99 1.80 8.31
CA HIS A 9 8.24 0.94 9.22
C HIS A 9 7.86 1.66 10.53
N ASP A 10 7.45 2.93 10.40
CA ASP A 10 7.09 3.76 11.54
C ASP A 10 5.76 3.33 12.16
N ASP A 11 5.78 3.10 13.47
CA ASP A 11 4.63 2.73 14.31
C ASP A 11 3.86 1.48 13.81
N PHE A 12 2.89 1.03 14.58
CA PHE A 12 1.99 -0.04 14.19
C PHE A 12 0.60 0.48 13.85
N VAL A 13 -0.02 -0.15 12.86
CA VAL A 13 -1.41 0.06 12.48
C VAL A 13 -2.12 -1.27 12.36
N THR A 14 -3.33 -1.33 12.90
CA THR A 14 -4.22 -2.47 12.71
C THR A 14 -4.86 -2.36 11.33
N ASN A 15 -4.56 -3.32 10.47
CA ASN A 15 -5.27 -3.56 9.21
C ASN A 15 -6.30 -4.67 9.45
N LEU A 16 -7.42 -4.63 8.72
CA LEU A 16 -8.47 -5.65 8.84
C LEU A 16 -8.06 -6.99 8.25
N LEU A 17 -7.23 -6.95 7.21
CA LEU A 17 -6.70 -8.12 6.52
C LEU A 17 -5.22 -8.28 6.79
N SER A 18 -4.75 -9.53 6.77
CA SER A 18 -3.31 -9.81 6.61
C SER A 18 -2.82 -9.36 5.22
N PHE A 19 -1.50 -9.25 5.08
CA PHE A 19 -0.90 -8.91 3.80
C PHE A 19 -1.30 -9.90 2.70
N GLU A 20 -1.30 -11.20 3.02
CA GLU A 20 -1.63 -12.26 2.06
C GLU A 20 -3.10 -12.17 1.62
N GLU A 21 -4.03 -12.01 2.57
CA GLU A 21 -5.46 -11.87 2.24
C GLU A 21 -5.72 -10.65 1.37
N ALA A 22 -5.11 -9.51 1.69
CA ALA A 22 -5.19 -8.31 0.87
C ALA A 22 -4.61 -8.54 -0.54
N TYR A 23 -3.47 -9.23 -0.64
CA TYR A 23 -2.84 -9.55 -1.91
C TYR A 23 -3.73 -10.45 -2.78
N GLN A 24 -4.33 -11.49 -2.19
CA GLN A 24 -5.24 -12.40 -2.89
C GLN A 24 -6.52 -11.68 -3.35
N MET A 25 -7.14 -10.90 -2.47
CA MET A 25 -8.35 -10.14 -2.78
C MET A 25 -8.13 -9.17 -3.96
N LEU A 26 -6.99 -8.47 -3.97
CA LEU A 26 -6.60 -7.57 -5.05
C LEU A 26 -6.18 -8.30 -6.33
N SER A 27 -5.61 -9.51 -6.20
CA SER A 27 -5.29 -10.36 -7.35
C SER A 27 -6.56 -10.83 -8.08
N MET A 28 -7.63 -11.09 -7.33
CA MET A 28 -8.94 -11.45 -7.88
C MET A 28 -9.71 -10.24 -8.44
N ASN A 29 -9.49 -9.04 -7.87
CA ASN A 29 -10.23 -7.82 -8.23
C ASN A 29 -9.31 -6.61 -8.48
N PRO A 30 -8.49 -6.63 -9.55
CA PRO A 30 -7.45 -5.62 -9.78
C PRO A 30 -7.97 -4.22 -10.15
N SER A 31 -9.25 -4.11 -10.54
CA SER A 31 -9.86 -2.85 -11.00
C SER A 31 -10.73 -2.17 -9.93
N THR A 32 -10.70 -2.66 -8.69
CA THR A 32 -11.48 -2.07 -7.59
C THR A 32 -10.96 -0.67 -7.26
N VAL A 33 -11.87 0.30 -7.25
CA VAL A 33 -11.59 1.67 -6.80
C VAL A 33 -11.92 1.78 -5.32
N PHE A 34 -10.92 2.17 -4.54
CA PHE A 34 -11.01 2.42 -3.11
C PHE A 34 -10.96 3.92 -2.83
N LYS A 35 -11.48 4.32 -1.68
CA LYS A 35 -11.48 5.72 -1.22
C LYS A 35 -10.88 5.80 0.17
N THR A 36 -9.82 6.60 0.31
CA THR A 36 -9.22 6.91 1.61
C THR A 36 -10.19 7.71 2.49
N SER A 37 -9.97 7.73 3.82
CA SER A 37 -10.79 8.52 4.74
C SER A 37 -10.78 10.03 4.45
N ALA A 38 -9.71 10.53 3.81
CA ALA A 38 -9.60 11.92 3.36
C ALA A 38 -10.34 12.19 2.04
N GLY A 39 -10.97 11.18 1.44
CA GLY A 39 -11.76 11.30 0.22
C GLY A 39 -11.00 11.08 -1.09
N ASN A 40 -9.71 10.76 -1.05
CA ASN A 40 -8.93 10.47 -2.27
C ASN A 40 -9.20 9.06 -2.79
N GLU A 41 -9.46 8.94 -4.08
CA GLU A 41 -9.69 7.67 -4.77
C GLU A 41 -8.40 7.07 -5.33
N PHE A 42 -8.28 5.75 -5.23
CA PHE A 42 -7.13 4.99 -5.70
C PHE A 42 -7.53 3.59 -6.14
N THR A 43 -6.73 2.97 -7.01
CA THR A 43 -6.78 1.53 -7.30
C THR A 43 -5.57 0.86 -6.67
N ALA A 44 -5.66 -0.44 -6.40
CA ALA A 44 -4.59 -1.21 -5.80
C ALA A 44 -4.28 -2.44 -6.66
N LEU A 45 -3.00 -2.67 -6.95
CA LEU A 45 -2.53 -3.75 -7.81
C LEU A 45 -1.63 -4.69 -7.01
N ALA A 46 -2.02 -5.96 -6.93
CA ALA A 46 -1.18 -7.03 -6.42
C ALA A 46 -0.26 -7.53 -7.55
N THR A 47 1.06 -7.36 -7.37
CA THR A 47 2.07 -7.72 -8.38
C THR A 47 3.31 -8.31 -7.71
N LEU A 48 4.21 -8.88 -8.52
CA LEU A 48 5.56 -9.25 -8.07
C LEU A 48 6.54 -8.12 -8.42
N THR A 49 7.48 -7.88 -7.51
CA THR A 49 8.53 -6.90 -7.75
C THR A 49 9.55 -7.46 -8.72
N ILE A 50 9.77 -6.78 -9.84
CA ILE A 50 10.63 -7.28 -10.93
C ILE A 50 12.11 -6.95 -10.76
N SER A 51 12.44 -5.97 -9.93
CA SER A 51 13.80 -5.44 -9.77
C SER A 51 14.04 -4.80 -8.40
N GLY A 52 15.31 -4.61 -8.05
CA GLY A 52 15.73 -4.03 -6.77
C GLY A 52 15.84 -5.06 -5.64
N PRO A 53 16.04 -4.60 -4.40
CA PRO A 53 16.29 -5.47 -3.24
C PRO A 53 15.16 -6.46 -2.96
N HIS A 54 13.92 -6.10 -3.27
CA HIS A 54 12.73 -6.93 -3.07
C HIS A 54 12.35 -7.75 -4.30
N LYS A 55 13.28 -8.03 -5.22
CA LYS A 55 12.96 -8.76 -6.46
C LYS A 55 12.38 -10.15 -6.17
N GLY A 56 11.25 -10.46 -6.80
CA GLY A 56 10.50 -11.70 -6.62
C GLY A 56 9.49 -11.65 -5.47
N GLU A 57 9.52 -10.62 -4.63
CA GLU A 57 8.58 -10.48 -3.52
C GLU A 57 7.23 -9.90 -3.99
N LYS A 58 6.17 -10.34 -3.30
CA LYS A 58 4.82 -9.78 -3.43
C LYS A 58 4.81 -8.31 -3.02
N VAL A 59 4.14 -7.49 -3.82
CA VAL A 59 3.96 -6.06 -3.56
C VAL A 59 2.55 -5.62 -3.94
N ILE A 60 1.95 -4.81 -3.09
CA ILE A 60 0.71 -4.09 -3.41
C ILE A 60 1.07 -2.65 -3.78
N ARG A 61 0.67 -2.22 -4.98
CA ARG A 61 0.93 -0.88 -5.51
C ARG A 61 -0.36 -0.06 -5.48
N PHE A 62 -0.32 1.11 -4.87
CA PHE A 62 -1.44 2.04 -4.78
C PHE A 62 -1.32 3.10 -5.87
N MET A 63 -2.27 3.08 -6.79
CA MET A 63 -2.30 3.93 -7.97
C MET A 63 -3.43 4.95 -7.85
N ARG A 64 -3.21 6.19 -8.27
CA ARG A 64 -4.27 7.20 -8.35
C ARG A 64 -5.31 6.78 -9.37
N ALA A 65 -6.58 6.83 -8.99
CA ALA A 65 -7.68 6.48 -9.90
C ALA A 65 -7.75 7.43 -11.11
N LYS A 66 -7.43 8.72 -10.93
CA LYS A 66 -7.56 9.75 -11.98
C LYS A 66 -6.53 9.63 -13.11
N ASP A 67 -5.27 9.37 -12.79
CA ASP A 67 -4.15 9.47 -13.75
C ASP A 67 -3.24 8.22 -13.77
N GLY A 68 -3.58 7.18 -12.99
CA GLY A 68 -2.85 5.92 -12.97
C GLY A 68 -1.43 6.02 -12.40
N LYS A 69 -1.07 7.13 -11.74
CA LYS A 69 0.26 7.29 -11.15
C LYS A 69 0.37 6.57 -9.81
N GLU A 70 1.49 5.90 -9.58
CA GLU A 70 1.77 5.26 -8.29
C GLU A 70 2.00 6.34 -7.23
N HIS A 71 1.25 6.25 -6.13
CA HIS A 71 1.46 7.08 -4.93
C HIS A 71 2.34 6.39 -3.91
N ALA A 72 2.10 5.09 -3.71
CA ALA A 72 2.77 4.31 -2.70
C ALA A 72 2.77 2.82 -3.07
N ARG A 73 3.63 2.06 -2.41
CA ARG A 73 3.66 0.61 -2.48
C ARG A 73 3.94 0.02 -1.11
N VAL A 74 3.48 -1.20 -0.87
CA VAL A 74 3.67 -1.92 0.39
C VAL A 74 4.12 -3.34 0.11
N TYR A 75 5.23 -3.71 0.73
CA TYR A 75 5.72 -5.08 0.84
C TYR A 75 5.16 -5.73 2.09
N GLU A 76 5.31 -7.04 2.22
CA GLU A 76 4.89 -7.76 3.43
C GLU A 76 5.53 -7.17 4.70
N CYS A 77 6.83 -6.85 4.66
CA CYS A 77 7.55 -6.22 5.77
C CYS A 77 7.03 -4.82 6.15
N CYS A 78 6.33 -4.14 5.24
CA CYS A 78 5.72 -2.84 5.49
C CYS A 78 4.28 -2.97 6.01
N TRP A 79 3.68 -4.16 5.93
CA TRP A 79 2.30 -4.35 6.35
C TRP A 79 2.16 -4.18 7.85
N GLY A 80 1.09 -3.50 8.27
CA GLY A 80 0.89 -3.17 9.68
C GLY A 80 1.72 -2.00 10.18
N HIS A 81 2.40 -1.24 9.31
CA HIS A 81 3.11 0.00 9.66
C HIS A 81 2.48 1.25 9.05
N LYS A 82 2.80 2.44 9.59
CA LYS A 82 2.35 3.70 8.98
C LYS A 82 3.08 4.02 7.69
N THR A 83 4.35 3.66 7.60
CA THR A 83 5.22 3.96 6.46
C THR A 83 5.85 2.69 5.87
N ASN A 84 6.17 2.74 4.58
CA ASN A 84 6.92 1.67 3.90
C ASN A 84 8.44 1.82 4.03
N CYS A 85 9.21 0.94 3.38
CA CYS A 85 10.68 0.98 3.29
C CYS A 85 11.23 2.35 2.85
N ASN A 86 10.48 3.10 2.04
CA ASN A 86 10.86 4.40 1.49
C ASN A 86 10.32 5.58 2.30
N ARG A 87 9.80 5.33 3.53
CA ARG A 87 9.22 6.34 4.43
C ARG A 87 7.95 7.01 3.87
N THR A 88 7.31 6.40 2.87
CA THR A 88 6.04 6.87 2.33
C THR A 88 4.90 6.40 3.24
N PHE A 89 3.98 7.29 3.60
CA PHE A 89 2.77 6.92 4.34
C PHE A 89 1.89 5.95 3.54
N ILE A 90 1.55 4.82 4.15
CA ILE A 90 0.75 3.74 3.55
C ILE A 90 -0.53 3.43 4.34
N ASN A 91 -0.62 3.84 5.61
CA ASN A 91 -1.74 3.51 6.49
C ASN A 91 -3.11 3.95 5.97
N SER A 92 -3.17 5.07 5.26
CA SER A 92 -4.43 5.57 4.67
C SER A 92 -4.97 4.66 3.57
N TYR A 93 -4.09 3.88 2.92
CA TYR A 93 -4.45 2.94 1.86
C TYR A 93 -4.70 1.53 2.42
N THR A 94 -3.87 1.06 3.37
CA THR A 94 -4.00 -0.30 3.90
C THR A 94 -5.25 -0.48 4.77
N LYS A 95 -5.66 0.56 5.52
CA LYS A 95 -6.81 0.49 6.44
C LYS A 95 -8.16 0.30 5.75
N VAL A 96 -8.27 0.66 4.47
CA VAL A 96 -9.55 0.58 3.73
C VAL A 96 -9.74 -0.74 2.99
N LEU A 97 -8.71 -1.59 2.96
CA LEU A 97 -8.78 -2.93 2.38
C LEU A 97 -9.52 -3.86 3.34
N LYS A 98 -10.66 -4.38 2.89
CA LYS A 98 -11.58 -5.23 3.65
C LYS A 98 -12.40 -6.10 2.70
#